data_AF-A0A9D8PTG3-F1
#
_entry.id   AF-A0A9D8PTG3-F1
#
_cell.length_a   1.000
_cell.length_b   1.000
_cell.length_c   1.000
_cell.angle_alpha   90.00
_cell.angle_beta   90.00
_cell.angle_gamma   90.00
#
_symmetry.space_group_name_H-M   'P 1'
#
loop_
_entity.id
_entity.type
_entity.pdbx_description
1 polymer ?
#
loop_
_entity_poly.entity_id
_entity_poly.type
_entity_poly.pdbx_seq_one_letter_code
_entity_poly.pdbx_strand_id
1 'polypeptide(L)'
;RRDPDFAAMLRNPAAGTRLAVAADPAQPLQPVPALSGALLLMPRALFERIGGWDGGYRLHAEDLDLCRRAREAGAMVAVANELAVLHVRGVSSRARPFFVEWHKHRGLWRYFRKFEAPRRGLPVRAAVWCAIWAHAAVQVPRLLLRRR
;
A
#
# COMPACT_ATOMS: atom_id res chain seq x y z
N ARG A 1 -0.28 4.87 -8.37
CA ARG A 1 0.25 3.52 -8.06
C ARG A 1 -0.76 2.47 -8.48
N ARG A 2 -0.33 1.27 -8.88
CA ARG A 2 -1.19 0.11 -9.12
C ARG A 2 -1.57 -0.58 -7.80
N ASP A 3 -2.69 -1.30 -7.79
CA ASP A 3 -3.00 -2.19 -6.68
C ASP A 3 -1.97 -3.34 -6.62
N PRO A 4 -1.57 -3.78 -5.43
CA PRO A 4 -0.84 -5.03 -5.30
C PRO A 4 -1.68 -6.21 -5.79
N ASP A 5 -1.06 -7.11 -6.57
CA ASP A 5 -1.58 -8.45 -6.88
C ASP A 5 -0.65 -9.47 -6.23
N PHE A 6 -1.01 -9.93 -5.03
CA PHE A 6 -0.15 -10.80 -4.24
C PHE A 6 0.04 -12.18 -4.89
N ALA A 7 -0.97 -12.68 -5.60
CA ALA A 7 -0.87 -13.97 -6.29
C ALA A 7 0.07 -13.87 -7.51
N ALA A 8 0.04 -12.76 -8.25
CA ALA A 8 1.01 -12.50 -9.30
C ALA A 8 2.43 -12.32 -8.73
N MET A 9 2.56 -11.66 -7.58
CA MET A 9 3.85 -11.47 -6.90
C MET A 9 4.48 -12.78 -6.41
N LEU A 10 3.69 -13.81 -6.07
CA LEU A 10 4.23 -15.15 -5.78
C LEU A 10 4.94 -15.77 -6.99
N ARG A 11 4.38 -15.56 -8.19
CA ARG A 11 4.95 -16.08 -9.45
C ARG A 11 6.11 -15.22 -9.95
N ASN A 12 6.04 -13.92 -9.72
CA ASN A 12 7.06 -12.97 -10.12
C ASN A 12 7.24 -11.90 -9.03
N PRO A 13 8.19 -12.07 -8.10
CA PRO A 13 8.44 -11.11 -7.02
C PRO A 13 8.74 -9.69 -7.52
N ALA A 14 9.32 -9.53 -8.72
CA ALA A 14 9.57 -8.24 -9.35
C ALA A 14 8.28 -7.55 -9.88
N ALA A 15 7.11 -8.19 -9.79
CA ALA A 15 5.84 -7.50 -9.99
C ALA A 15 5.57 -6.48 -8.86
N GLY A 16 6.06 -6.74 -7.64
CA GLY A 16 5.90 -5.84 -6.50
C GLY A 16 6.66 -4.51 -6.63
N THR A 17 7.69 -4.46 -7.46
CA THR A 17 8.46 -3.23 -7.73
C THR A 17 7.82 -2.36 -8.82
N ARG A 18 6.84 -2.89 -9.56
CA ARG A 18 6.14 -2.19 -10.67
C ARG A 18 4.79 -1.58 -10.26
N LEU A 19 4.66 -1.21 -8.99
CA LEU A 19 3.47 -0.50 -8.50
C LEU A 19 3.47 0.98 -8.87
N ALA A 20 4.61 1.55 -9.27
CA ALA A 20 4.67 2.93 -9.73
C ALA A 20 3.91 3.07 -11.06
N VAL A 21 3.16 4.16 -11.19
CA VAL A 21 2.56 4.59 -12.46
C VAL A 21 3.32 5.85 -12.86
N ALA A 22 3.84 5.90 -14.07
CA ALA A 22 4.52 7.08 -14.59
C ALA A 22 3.51 8.21 -14.76
N ALA A 23 3.95 9.43 -14.45
CA ALA A 23 3.17 10.62 -14.73
C ALA A 23 3.06 10.81 -16.25
N ASP A 24 1.85 11.08 -16.71
CA ASP A 24 1.57 11.45 -18.09
C ASP A 24 1.37 12.97 -18.16
N PRO A 25 2.31 13.73 -18.75
CA PRO A 25 2.23 15.18 -18.81
C PRO A 25 1.05 15.68 -19.66
N ALA A 26 0.48 14.84 -20.54
CA ALA A 26 -0.70 15.18 -21.32
C ALA A 26 -2.00 15.10 -20.51
N GLN A 27 -1.95 14.58 -19.28
CA GLN A 27 -3.12 14.43 -18.39
C GLN A 27 -2.93 15.26 -17.12
N PRO A 28 -3.50 16.48 -17.04
CA PRO A 28 -3.48 17.27 -15.81
C PRO A 28 -4.05 16.52 -14.62
N LEU A 29 -5.11 15.75 -14.84
CA LEU A 29 -5.70 14.82 -13.88
C LEU A 29 -5.64 13.39 -14.44
N GLN A 30 -4.71 12.58 -13.93
CA GLN A 30 -4.48 11.23 -14.42
C GLN A 30 -5.12 10.18 -13.50
N PRO A 31 -6.09 9.38 -13.97
CA PRO A 31 -6.69 8.31 -13.18
C PRO A 31 -5.64 7.26 -12.77
N VAL A 32 -5.64 6.89 -11.48
CA VAL A 32 -4.72 5.88 -10.94
C VAL A 32 -5.42 5.00 -9.89
N PRO A 33 -5.05 3.71 -9.75
CA PRO A 33 -5.67 2.83 -8.76
C PRO A 33 -5.49 3.29 -7.31
N ALA A 34 -4.32 3.85 -6.98
CA ALA A 34 -4.03 4.34 -5.65
C ALA A 34 -3.02 5.49 -5.64
N LEU A 35 -3.11 6.33 -4.63
CA LEU A 35 -2.20 7.45 -4.35
C LEU A 35 -1.31 7.12 -3.14
N SER A 36 -0.29 7.93 -2.90
CA SER A 36 0.49 7.83 -1.67
C SER A 36 -0.22 8.58 -0.55
N GLY A 37 -0.26 8.02 0.66
CA GLY A 37 -0.74 8.72 1.87
C GLY A 37 0.08 9.95 2.29
N ALA A 38 1.06 10.38 1.49
CA ALA A 38 1.86 11.57 1.75
C ALA A 38 1.06 12.86 1.51
N LEU A 39 0.15 12.83 0.52
CA LEU A 39 -0.80 13.89 0.27
C LEU A 39 -2.03 13.29 -0.42
N LEU A 40 -3.18 13.44 0.22
CA LEU A 40 -4.47 12.99 -0.27
C LEU A 40 -5.48 14.10 -0.02
N LEU A 41 -6.35 14.33 -1.00
CA LEU A 41 -7.50 15.22 -0.87
C LEU A 41 -8.74 14.46 -1.32
N MET A 42 -9.82 14.55 -0.54
CA MET A 42 -11.11 13.99 -0.91
C MET A 42 -12.25 14.73 -0.22
N PRO A 43 -13.49 14.70 -0.79
CA PRO A 43 -14.65 15.26 -0.13
C PRO A 43 -14.87 14.61 1.24
N ARG A 44 -15.15 15.43 2.25
CA ARG A 44 -15.46 14.94 3.61
C ARG A 44 -16.61 13.93 3.61
N ALA A 45 -17.67 14.21 2.85
CA ALA A 45 -18.81 13.31 2.72
C ALA A 45 -18.41 11.94 2.14
N LEU A 46 -17.48 11.89 1.19
CA LEU A 46 -16.95 10.61 0.68
C LEU A 46 -16.17 9.88 1.76
N PHE A 47 -15.29 10.58 2.47
CA PHE A 47 -14.48 10.01 3.55
C PHE A 47 -15.35 9.39 4.65
N GLU A 48 -16.36 10.12 5.11
CA GLU A 48 -17.33 9.63 6.11
C GLU A 48 -18.15 8.46 5.56
N ARG A 49 -18.67 8.56 4.32
CA ARG A 49 -19.46 7.50 3.67
C ARG A 49 -18.71 6.17 3.55
N ILE A 50 -17.40 6.20 3.29
CA ILE A 50 -16.60 4.98 3.20
C ILE A 50 -16.08 4.50 4.57
N GLY A 51 -16.40 5.19 5.66
CA GLY A 51 -15.98 4.83 7.02
C GLY A 51 -14.58 5.32 7.40
N GLY A 52 -14.04 6.31 6.69
CA GLY A 52 -12.76 6.94 7.01
C GLY A 52 -11.55 5.99 6.90
N TRP A 53 -10.56 6.20 7.77
CA TRP A 53 -9.41 5.31 7.89
C TRP A 53 -9.80 3.99 8.58
N ASP A 54 -9.31 2.87 8.06
CA ASP A 54 -9.46 1.58 8.74
C ASP A 54 -8.41 1.49 9.88
N GLY A 55 -8.86 1.63 11.13
CA GLY A 55 -8.01 1.60 12.33
C GLY A 55 -7.25 0.29 12.55
N GLY A 56 -7.54 -0.77 11.77
CA GLY A 56 -6.73 -1.99 11.73
C GLY A 56 -5.37 -1.80 11.05
N TYR A 57 -5.18 -0.72 10.29
CA TYR A 57 -3.89 -0.27 9.80
C TYR A 57 -3.34 0.82 10.72
N ARG A 58 -2.14 0.58 11.25
CA ARG A 58 -1.45 1.56 12.10
C ARG A 58 -0.37 2.34 11.34
N LEU A 59 0.16 1.75 10.27
CA LEU A 59 1.13 2.33 9.36
C LEU A 59 1.26 1.40 8.14
N HIS A 60 1.37 1.97 6.93
CA HIS A 60 1.45 1.29 5.62
C HIS A 60 0.18 0.54 5.17
N ALA A 61 -0.10 0.65 3.86
CA ALA A 61 -1.24 0.08 3.14
C ALA A 61 -2.62 0.64 3.53
N GLU A 62 -2.67 1.58 4.48
CA GLU A 62 -3.85 2.36 4.82
C GLU A 62 -4.32 3.23 3.64
N ASP A 63 -3.37 3.79 2.90
CA ASP A 63 -3.60 4.61 1.71
C ASP A 63 -4.16 3.77 0.55
N LEU A 64 -3.59 2.59 0.31
CA LEU A 64 -4.10 1.61 -0.66
C LEU A 64 -5.53 1.19 -0.32
N ASP A 65 -5.80 0.88 0.95
CA ASP A 65 -7.13 0.51 1.44
C ASP A 65 -8.16 1.62 1.21
N LEU A 66 -7.82 2.86 1.56
CA LEU A 66 -8.68 4.02 1.38
C LEU A 66 -8.98 4.26 -0.11
N CYS A 67 -7.96 4.27 -0.97
CA CYS A 67 -8.14 4.44 -2.41
C CYS A 67 -8.98 3.33 -3.04
N ARG A 68 -8.81 2.09 -2.59
CA ARG A 68 -9.61 0.97 -3.08
C ARG A 68 -11.07 1.09 -2.67
N ARG A 69 -11.35 1.37 -1.39
CA ARG A 69 -12.74 1.59 -0.91
C ARG A 69 -13.39 2.79 -1.59
N ALA A 70 -12.66 3.85 -1.86
CA ALA A 70 -13.18 4.99 -2.63
C ALA A 70 -13.64 4.56 -4.03
N ARG A 71 -12.82 3.76 -4.75
CA ARG A 71 -13.19 3.21 -6.06
C ARG A 71 -14.36 2.23 -5.99
N GLU A 72 -14.39 1.34 -4.99
CA GLU A 72 -15.50 0.42 -4.76
C GLU A 72 -16.80 1.17 -4.43
N ALA A 73 -16.72 2.40 -3.89
CA ALA A 73 -17.84 3.32 -3.68
C ALA A 73 -18.15 4.22 -4.90
N GLY A 74 -17.60 3.91 -6.07
CA GLY A 74 -17.85 4.61 -7.33
C GLY A 74 -17.07 5.91 -7.53
N ALA A 75 -16.14 6.27 -6.64
CA ALA A 75 -15.32 7.47 -6.80
C ALA A 75 -14.11 7.21 -7.71
N MET A 76 -13.70 8.23 -8.45
CA MET A 76 -12.44 8.21 -9.18
C MET A 76 -11.28 8.57 -8.25
N VAL A 77 -10.17 7.84 -8.37
CA VAL A 77 -8.88 8.19 -7.76
C VAL A 77 -7.96 8.66 -8.88
N ALA A 78 -7.38 9.86 -8.72
CA ALA A 78 -6.53 10.46 -9.73
C ALA A 78 -5.41 11.29 -9.10
N VAL A 79 -4.29 11.40 -9.80
CA VAL A 79 -3.18 12.30 -9.43
C VAL A 79 -3.32 13.59 -10.24
N ALA A 80 -3.15 14.73 -9.58
CA ALA A 80 -3.03 16.02 -10.25
C ALA A 80 -1.56 16.22 -10.64
N ASN A 81 -1.22 16.00 -11.92
CA ASN A 81 0.17 16.02 -12.39
C ASN A 81 0.80 17.41 -12.38
N GLU A 82 -0.02 18.47 -12.36
CA GLU A 82 0.44 19.86 -12.28
C GLU A 82 0.89 20.26 -10.86
N LEU A 83 0.57 19.45 -9.84
CA LEU A 83 0.92 19.71 -8.45
C LEU A 83 2.13 18.90 -8.02
N ALA A 84 3.22 19.58 -7.70
CA ALA A 84 4.42 18.97 -7.14
C ALA A 84 4.55 19.28 -5.64
N VAL A 85 4.65 18.23 -4.82
CA VAL A 85 4.87 18.35 -3.37
C VAL A 85 6.06 17.49 -2.96
N LEU A 86 7.00 18.09 -2.22
CA LEU A 86 8.17 17.39 -1.70
C LEU A 86 7.79 16.54 -0.48
N HIS A 87 8.02 15.23 -0.57
CA HIS A 87 7.90 14.31 0.55
C HIS A 87 9.27 13.78 0.96
N VAL A 88 9.76 14.23 2.12
CA VAL A 88 11.03 13.77 2.70
C VAL A 88 10.85 12.38 3.30
N ARG A 89 11.26 11.35 2.56
CA ARG A 89 11.03 9.95 2.93
C ARG A 89 11.93 9.50 4.09
N GLY A 90 11.41 8.58 4.91
CA GLY A 90 12.21 7.79 5.85
C GLY A 90 12.65 8.52 7.13
N VAL A 91 12.30 9.79 7.32
CA VAL A 91 12.64 10.55 8.53
C VAL A 91 12.01 9.91 9.76
N SER A 92 10.69 9.71 9.77
CA SER A 92 9.97 9.07 10.88
C SER A 92 10.34 7.59 11.06
N SER A 93 10.79 6.93 9.98
CA SER A 93 11.10 5.50 10.00
C SER A 93 12.47 5.18 10.61
N ARG A 94 13.41 6.13 10.59
CA ARG A 94 14.77 5.95 11.14
C ARG A 94 14.77 5.65 12.64
N ALA A 95 13.88 6.29 13.40
CA ALA A 95 13.83 6.11 14.84
C ALA A 95 13.29 4.73 15.27
N ARG A 96 12.44 4.10 14.44
CA ARG A 96 11.73 2.86 14.81
C ARG A 96 11.68 1.83 13.66
N PRO A 97 12.84 1.35 13.17
CA PRO A 97 12.93 0.51 11.98
C PRO A 97 12.12 -0.80 12.09
N PHE A 98 12.18 -1.48 13.23
CA PHE A 98 11.40 -2.70 13.47
C PHE A 98 9.89 -2.45 13.45
N PHE A 99 9.43 -1.38 14.10
CA PHE A 99 8.01 -1.01 14.13
C PHE A 99 7.46 -0.77 12.72
N VAL A 100 8.23 -0.05 11.90
CA VAL A 100 7.87 0.26 10.51
C VAL A 100 7.76 -1.01 9.69
N GLU A 101 8.77 -1.87 9.73
CA GLU A 101 8.79 -3.08 8.92
C GLU A 101 7.71 -4.08 9.37
N TRP A 102 7.48 -4.21 10.67
CA TRP A 102 6.39 -5.01 11.22
C TRP A 102 5.03 -4.54 10.69
N HIS A 103 4.75 -3.24 10.80
CA HIS A 103 3.47 -2.68 10.36
C HIS A 103 3.30 -2.71 8.84
N LYS A 104 4.37 -2.59 8.06
CA LYS A 104 4.36 -2.80 6.61
C LYS A 104 3.87 -4.20 6.24
N HIS A 105 4.45 -5.26 6.81
CA HIS A 105 4.03 -6.63 6.51
C HIS A 105 2.63 -6.95 7.04
N ARG A 106 2.32 -6.50 8.26
CA ARG A 106 0.98 -6.64 8.83
C ARG A 106 -0.09 -5.93 7.98
N GLY A 107 0.23 -4.73 7.48
CA GLY A 107 -0.63 -3.95 6.59
C GLY A 107 -0.85 -4.66 5.25
N LEU A 108 0.21 -5.14 4.60
CA LEU A 108 0.10 -5.92 3.36
C LEU A 108 -0.74 -7.18 3.53
N TRP A 109 -0.54 -7.93 4.62
CA TRP A 109 -1.35 -9.12 4.92
C TRP A 109 -2.82 -8.76 5.16
N ARG A 110 -3.10 -7.67 5.88
CA ARG A 110 -4.47 -7.18 6.10
C ARG A 110 -5.14 -6.79 4.77
N TYR A 111 -4.44 -6.05 3.92
CA TYR A 111 -4.95 -5.66 2.61
C TYR A 111 -5.26 -6.89 1.74
N PHE A 112 -4.33 -7.86 1.67
CA PHE A 112 -4.58 -9.11 0.98
C PHE A 112 -5.82 -9.83 1.52
N ARG A 113 -5.94 -9.97 2.85
CA ARG A 113 -7.08 -10.62 3.50
C ARG A 113 -8.40 -9.97 3.18
N LYS A 114 -8.44 -8.64 3.06
CA LYS A 114 -9.64 -7.86 2.83
C LYS A 114 -10.09 -7.93 1.37
N PHE A 115 -9.15 -7.85 0.43
CA PHE A 115 -9.50 -7.58 -0.97
C PHE A 115 -9.19 -8.70 -1.96
N GLU A 116 -8.24 -9.58 -1.67
CA GLU A 116 -7.87 -10.68 -2.56
C GLU A 116 -8.26 -12.04 -1.99
N ALA A 117 -8.00 -12.30 -0.71
CA ALA A 117 -8.22 -13.60 -0.09
C ALA A 117 -9.63 -14.19 -0.27
N PRO A 118 -10.74 -13.40 -0.26
CA PRO A 118 -12.08 -13.94 -0.51
C PRO A 118 -12.24 -14.60 -1.88
N ARG A 119 -11.37 -14.26 -2.85
CA ARG A 119 -11.39 -14.79 -4.23
C ARG A 119 -10.29 -15.83 -4.48
N ARG A 120 -9.59 -16.30 -3.43
CA ARG A 120 -8.43 -17.19 -3.56
C ARG A 120 -8.59 -18.44 -2.69
N GLY A 121 -8.14 -19.59 -3.21
CA GLY A 121 -8.09 -20.85 -2.46
C GLY A 121 -7.10 -20.81 -1.28
N LEU A 122 -7.28 -21.74 -0.34
CA LEU A 122 -6.41 -21.88 0.83
C LEU A 122 -4.91 -21.99 0.52
N PRO A 123 -4.47 -22.73 -0.53
CA PRO A 123 -3.04 -22.83 -0.86
C PRO A 123 -2.42 -21.48 -1.22
N VAL A 124 -3.12 -20.68 -2.03
CA VAL A 124 -2.64 -19.34 -2.42
C VAL A 124 -2.59 -18.42 -1.22
N ARG A 125 -3.59 -18.48 -0.34
CA ARG A 125 -3.62 -17.68 0.90
C ARG A 125 -2.45 -18.03 1.82
N ALA A 126 -2.16 -19.31 1.99
CA ALA A 126 -1.01 -19.78 2.77
C ALA A 126 0.31 -19.35 2.14
N ALA A 127 0.46 -19.49 0.82
CA ALA A 127 1.65 -19.07 0.09
C ALA A 127 1.92 -17.56 0.22
N VAL A 128 0.88 -16.72 0.07
CA VAL A 128 1.01 -15.26 0.27
C VAL A 128 1.41 -14.93 1.70
N TRP A 129 0.81 -15.59 2.69
CA TRP A 129 1.18 -15.41 4.09
C TRP A 129 2.65 -15.75 4.31
N CYS A 130 3.09 -16.93 3.86
CA CYS A 130 4.48 -17.37 3.97
C CYS A 130 5.43 -16.38 3.29
N ALA A 131 5.11 -15.92 2.08
CA ALA A 131 5.96 -14.97 1.35
C ALA A 131 6.10 -13.62 2.07
N ILE A 132 5.00 -13.07 2.60
CA ILE A 132 5.02 -11.80 3.35
C ILE A 132 5.90 -11.96 4.60
N TRP A 133 5.72 -13.02 5.38
CA TRP A 133 6.44 -13.18 6.65
C TRP A 133 7.87 -13.69 6.49
N ALA A 134 8.16 -14.48 5.46
CA ALA A 134 9.54 -14.83 5.09
C ALA A 134 10.32 -13.57 4.69
N HIS A 135 9.72 -12.69 3.88
CA HIS A 135 10.34 -11.41 3.56
C HIS A 135 10.56 -10.56 4.82
N ALA A 136 9.60 -10.52 5.75
CA ALA A 136 9.76 -9.81 7.02
C ALA A 136 10.96 -10.33 7.82
N ALA A 137 11.09 -11.65 7.95
CA ALA A 137 12.19 -12.30 8.65
C ALA A 137 13.56 -11.95 8.03
N VAL A 138 13.66 -11.93 6.70
CA VAL A 138 14.89 -11.53 5.98
C VAL A 138 15.29 -10.08 6.24
N GLN A 139 14.33 -9.18 6.51
CA GLN A 139 14.66 -7.79 6.82
C GLN A 139 15.15 -7.60 8.27
N VAL A 140 14.82 -8.49 9.21
CA VAL A 140 15.19 -8.35 10.63
C VAL A 140 16.71 -8.18 10.85
N PRO A 141 17.60 -9.02 10.27
CA PRO A 141 19.05 -8.83 10.40
C PRO A 141 19.53 -7.45 9.91
N ARG A 142 18.96 -6.95 8.81
CA ARG A 142 19.32 -5.64 8.24
C ARG A 142 18.91 -4.48 9.15
N LEU A 143 17.80 -4.62 9.87
CA LEU A 143 17.32 -3.62 10.84
C LEU A 143 18.17 -3.63 12.12
N LEU A 144 18.70 -4.79 12.52
CA LEU A 144 19.61 -4.94 13.65
C LEU A 144 21.01 -4.38 13.33
N LEU A 145 21.52 -4.61 12.12
CA LEU A 145 22.82 -4.11 11.67
C LEU A 145 22.85 -2.58 11.47
N ARG A 146 21.72 -1.96 11.14
CA ARG A 146 21.57 -0.49 10.98
C ARG A 146 21.55 0.32 12.28
N ARG A 147 21.60 -0.35 13.44
CA ARG A 147 21.64 0.29 14.77
C ARG A 147 23.07 0.50 15.29
N ARG A 148 24.10 0.24 14.49
CA ARG A 148 25.50 0.57 14.79
C ARG A 148 25.95 1.74 13.93
#